data_AF-A8XRK4-F1
#
_entry.id   AF-A8XRK4-F1
#
_cell.length_a   1.000
_cell.length_b   1.000
_cell.length_c   1.000
_cell.angle_alpha   90.00
_cell.angle_beta   90.00
_cell.angle_gamma   90.00
#
_symmetry.space_group_name_H-M   'P 1'
#
loop_
_entity.id
_entity.type
_entity.pdbx_description
1 polymer ?
#
loop_
_entity_poly.entity_id
_entity_poly.type
_entity_poly.pdbx_seq_one_letter_code
_entity_poly.pdbx_strand_id
1 'polypeptide(L)'
;MLRWLFQSDQVAKSFDSPSETQSARDDRKSIGDFADNILLFDLVIGEIELAVVRFELEKEQKEEEERKAERRPDYSWLVTGGARRHRKQLSLQEKNRIENACERLKPCEWSKTIDTWKTRTQSPTSRDQIIEEFVLATHGTIQARKHEPTISEVLKNFATGKAGNLHTVRHGELPRQDSNRSLAELSFIELQEMV
;
A
#
# COMPACT_ATOMS: atom_id res chain seq x y z
N MET A 1 26.63 -23.54 19.02
CA MET A 1 26.78 -22.24 19.71
C MET A 1 28.27 -21.90 19.77
N LEU A 2 28.64 -20.64 19.49
CA LEU A 2 30.01 -20.05 19.48
C LEU A 2 30.70 -19.94 18.11
N ARG A 3 30.20 -19.05 17.25
CA ARG A 3 30.92 -18.57 16.05
C ARG A 3 30.92 -17.04 15.92
N TRP A 4 30.80 -16.33 17.04
CA TRP A 4 30.56 -14.88 17.11
C TRP A 4 31.53 -14.10 18.01
N LEU A 5 32.76 -14.60 18.24
CA LEU A 5 33.66 -13.98 19.22
C LEU A 5 34.97 -13.36 18.68
N PHE A 6 35.12 -13.16 17.37
CA PHE A 6 36.30 -12.46 16.84
C PHE A 6 35.97 -11.66 15.58
N GLN A 7 35.28 -10.52 15.74
CA GLN A 7 35.36 -9.44 14.76
C GLN A 7 34.92 -8.11 15.36
N SER A 8 35.63 -7.69 16.41
CA SER A 8 35.51 -6.37 17.01
C SER A 8 36.91 -5.80 17.17
N ASP A 9 37.52 -5.40 16.04
CA ASP A 9 38.72 -4.56 16.03
C ASP A 9 38.96 -3.99 14.63
N GLN A 10 38.15 -3.00 14.25
CA GLN A 10 38.54 -1.92 13.35
C GLN A 10 37.75 -0.67 13.75
N VAL A 11 38.18 -0.05 14.86
CA VAL A 11 37.83 1.32 15.23
C VAL A 11 38.57 2.25 14.27
N ALA A 12 37.94 2.56 13.14
CA ALA A 12 38.42 3.61 12.24
C ALA A 12 37.68 4.92 12.55
N LYS A 13 38.44 5.83 13.13
CA LYS A 13 38.18 7.26 13.24
C LYS A 13 37.75 7.85 11.89
N SER A 14 36.58 8.47 11.83
CA SER A 14 36.42 9.80 11.23
C SER A 14 35.14 10.43 11.79
N PHE A 15 35.37 11.46 12.58
CA PHE A 15 34.37 12.32 13.18
C PHE A 15 34.22 13.47 12.19
N ASP A 16 33.22 13.40 11.32
CA ASP A 16 32.79 14.53 10.50
C ASP A 16 31.35 14.86 10.88
N SER A 17 31.17 16.10 11.33
CA SER A 17 29.92 16.69 11.80
C SER A 17 28.82 16.58 10.73
N PRO A 18 27.57 16.24 11.08
CA PRO A 18 26.50 16.27 10.11
C PRO A 18 26.15 17.72 9.80
N SER A 19 26.29 18.14 8.54
CA SER A 19 25.70 19.39 8.08
C SER A 19 24.17 19.30 8.17
N GLU A 20 23.55 20.35 8.68
CA GLU A 20 22.09 20.55 8.71
C GLU A 20 21.55 20.77 7.27
N THR A 21 21.60 19.75 6.43
CA THR A 21 20.93 19.72 5.11
C THR A 21 20.51 18.29 4.72
N GLN A 22 19.95 17.54 5.68
CA GLN A 22 19.22 16.29 5.37
C GLN A 22 17.77 16.39 5.81
N SER A 23 17.01 17.27 5.16
CA SER A 23 15.54 17.36 5.24
C SER A 23 14.82 16.35 4.32
N ALA A 24 15.43 15.20 3.97
CA ALA A 24 14.82 14.26 3.02
C ALA A 24 15.22 12.80 3.24
N ARG A 25 15.27 12.35 4.51
CA ARG A 25 15.33 10.92 4.82
C ARG A 25 14.19 10.52 5.75
N ASP A 26 12.98 10.69 5.25
CA ASP A 26 11.78 10.00 5.72
C ASP A 26 11.74 8.54 5.19
N ASP A 27 12.90 7.87 5.25
CA ASP A 27 13.11 6.48 4.82
C ASP A 27 13.71 5.64 5.96
N ARG A 28 13.55 6.10 7.21
CA ARG A 28 13.69 5.19 8.35
C ARG A 28 12.44 4.35 8.39
N LYS A 29 12.41 3.26 7.59
CA LYS A 29 11.63 2.06 7.93
C LYS A 29 11.97 1.72 9.37
N SER A 30 11.16 2.19 10.30
CA SER A 30 11.30 1.85 11.70
C SER A 30 11.16 0.34 11.78
N ILE A 31 12.01 -0.33 12.54
CA ILE A 31 11.88 -1.78 12.78
C ILE A 31 10.47 -2.11 13.33
N GLY A 32 9.79 -1.14 13.95
CA GLY A 32 8.37 -1.21 14.33
C GLY A 32 7.39 -1.26 13.13
N ASP A 33 7.63 -0.51 12.06
CA ASP A 33 6.73 -0.49 10.89
C ASP A 33 6.67 -1.85 10.19
N PHE A 34 7.76 -2.61 10.19
CA PHE A 34 7.77 -3.95 9.59
C PHE A 34 6.97 -4.96 10.42
N ALA A 35 7.08 -4.90 11.75
CA ALA A 35 6.31 -5.75 12.66
C ALA A 35 4.81 -5.42 12.60
N ASP A 36 4.45 -4.13 12.54
CA ASP A 36 3.07 -3.67 12.40
C ASP A 36 2.48 -4.11 11.06
N ASN A 37 3.28 -4.08 9.98
CA ASN A 37 2.84 -4.60 8.69
C ASN A 37 2.52 -6.10 8.76
N ILE A 38 3.35 -6.94 9.40
CA ILE A 38 3.09 -8.39 9.53
C ILE A 38 1.74 -8.65 10.21
N LEU A 39 1.46 -7.96 11.32
CA LEU A 39 0.18 -8.12 12.02
C LEU A 39 -1.02 -7.66 11.17
N LEU A 40 -0.85 -6.62 10.36
CA LEU A 40 -1.87 -6.14 9.43
C LEU A 40 -2.12 -7.12 8.28
N PHE A 41 -1.07 -7.79 7.78
CA PHE A 41 -1.21 -8.87 6.79
C PHE A 41 -2.03 -10.03 7.34
N ASP A 42 -1.70 -10.52 8.53
CA ASP A 42 -2.42 -11.63 9.18
C ASP A 42 -3.89 -11.28 9.41
N LEU A 43 -4.17 -10.04 9.84
CA LEU A 43 -5.53 -9.54 10.02
C LEU A 43 -6.33 -9.57 8.71
N VAL A 44 -5.74 -9.10 7.62
CA VAL A 44 -6.41 -9.08 6.31
C VAL A 44 -6.60 -10.48 5.74
N ILE A 45 -5.59 -11.34 5.85
CA ILE A 45 -5.71 -12.74 5.43
C ILE A 45 -6.85 -13.40 6.20
N GLY A 46 -6.93 -13.19 7.53
CA GLY A 46 -8.02 -13.71 8.36
C GLY A 46 -9.39 -13.18 7.96
N GLU A 47 -9.51 -11.90 7.63
CA GLU A 47 -10.77 -11.29 7.21
C GLU A 47 -11.23 -11.83 5.84
N ILE A 48 -10.31 -12.01 4.88
CA ILE A 48 -10.58 -12.59 3.57
C ILE A 48 -10.94 -14.08 3.71
N GLU A 49 -10.20 -14.82 4.54
CA GLU A 49 -10.53 -16.22 4.87
C GLU A 49 -11.95 -16.31 5.43
N LEU A 50 -12.32 -15.44 6.37
CA LEU A 50 -13.67 -15.42 6.94
C LEU A 50 -14.74 -15.09 5.89
N ALA A 51 -14.48 -14.17 4.98
CA ALA A 51 -15.40 -13.85 3.88
C ALA A 51 -15.60 -15.06 2.95
N VAL A 52 -14.53 -15.77 2.60
CA VAL A 52 -14.59 -16.98 1.78
C VAL A 52 -15.32 -18.11 2.51
N VAL A 53 -15.07 -18.30 3.80
CA VAL A 53 -15.77 -19.29 4.63
C VAL A 53 -17.27 -19.01 4.66
N ARG A 54 -17.67 -17.74 4.87
CA ARG A 54 -19.08 -17.33 4.85
C ARG A 54 -19.73 -17.65 3.51
N PHE A 55 -19.08 -17.29 2.41
CA PHE A 55 -19.58 -17.59 1.06
C PHE A 55 -19.78 -19.10 0.82
N GLU A 56 -18.79 -19.92 1.18
CA GLU A 56 -18.90 -21.38 1.00
C GLU A 56 -19.99 -21.99 1.89
N LEU A 57 -20.19 -21.47 3.10
CA LEU A 57 -21.27 -21.91 4.00
C LEU A 57 -22.65 -21.53 3.46
N GLU A 58 -22.83 -20.30 2.99
CA GLU A 58 -24.09 -19.84 2.40
C GLU A 58 -24.45 -20.64 1.15
N LYS A 59 -23.45 -20.95 0.31
CA LYS A 59 -23.62 -21.81 -0.85
C LYS A 59 -24.03 -23.23 -0.47
N GLU A 60 -23.35 -23.82 0.53
CA GLU A 60 -23.66 -25.16 1.05
C GLU A 60 -25.08 -25.22 1.63
N GLN A 61 -25.50 -24.18 2.36
CA GLN A 61 -26.85 -24.06 2.90
C GLN A 61 -27.90 -23.99 1.79
N LYS A 62 -27.66 -23.16 0.76
CA LYS A 62 -28.58 -23.05 -0.38
C LYS A 62 -28.73 -24.38 -1.14
N GLU A 63 -27.63 -25.08 -1.38
CA GLU A 63 -27.64 -26.42 -2.00
C GLU A 63 -28.38 -27.46 -1.14
N GLU A 64 -28.35 -27.32 0.19
CA GLU A 64 -29.11 -28.17 1.10
C GLU A 64 -30.62 -27.85 1.08
N GLU A 65 -30.98 -26.57 1.06
CA GLU A 65 -32.37 -26.11 0.96
C GLU A 65 -33.01 -26.56 -0.36
N GLU A 66 -32.29 -26.46 -1.48
CA GLU A 66 -32.73 -26.96 -2.78
C GLU A 66 -32.94 -28.49 -2.76
N ARG A 67 -32.02 -29.25 -2.17
CA ARG A 67 -32.18 -30.72 -2.02
C ARG A 67 -33.37 -31.10 -1.14
N LYS A 68 -33.61 -30.35 -0.06
CA LYS A 68 -34.79 -30.52 0.80
C LYS A 68 -36.08 -30.24 0.03
N ALA A 69 -36.11 -29.19 -0.79
CA ALA A 69 -37.25 -28.87 -1.64
C ALA A 69 -37.53 -29.99 -2.67
N GLU A 70 -36.48 -30.56 -3.26
CA GLU A 70 -36.59 -31.67 -4.21
C GLU A 70 -36.79 -33.04 -3.56
N ARG A 71 -36.82 -33.13 -2.21
CA ARG A 71 -36.87 -34.40 -1.44
C ARG A 71 -35.79 -35.42 -1.86
N ARG A 72 -34.62 -34.95 -2.29
CA ARG A 72 -33.50 -35.82 -2.68
C ARG A 72 -32.81 -36.40 -1.43
N PRO A 73 -32.60 -37.72 -1.34
CA PRO A 73 -31.82 -38.31 -0.26
C PRO A 73 -30.40 -37.73 -0.19
N ASP A 74 -29.91 -37.46 1.02
CA ASP A 74 -28.57 -36.90 1.21
C ASP A 74 -27.50 -37.99 1.40
N TYR A 75 -26.56 -38.04 0.47
CA TYR A 75 -25.36 -38.87 0.51
C TYR A 75 -24.07 -38.05 0.66
N SER A 76 -24.17 -36.77 1.02
CA SER A 76 -23.04 -35.87 1.22
C SER A 76 -22.02 -36.46 2.21
N TRP A 77 -22.50 -37.20 3.21
CA TRP A 77 -21.68 -37.92 4.19
C TRP A 77 -20.72 -38.94 3.55
N LEU A 78 -21.09 -39.55 2.41
CA LEU A 78 -20.22 -40.47 1.65
C LEU A 78 -19.05 -39.76 0.94
N VAL A 79 -19.15 -38.45 0.72
CA VAL A 79 -18.18 -37.66 -0.06
C VAL A 79 -17.29 -36.80 0.86
N THR A 80 -17.53 -36.81 2.18
CA THR A 80 -16.86 -35.97 3.18
C THR A 80 -15.40 -36.34 3.49
N GLY A 81 -14.68 -36.95 2.56
CA GLY A 81 -13.24 -37.18 2.72
C GLY A 81 -12.46 -35.88 2.46
N GLY A 82 -12.28 -35.04 3.48
CA GLY A 82 -11.34 -33.89 3.51
C GLY A 82 -11.59 -32.73 2.53
N ALA A 83 -12.23 -32.96 1.39
CA ALA A 83 -12.37 -32.01 0.29
C ALA A 83 -13.18 -30.76 0.68
N ARG A 84 -14.23 -30.93 1.51
CA ARG A 84 -15.03 -29.78 2.01
C ARG A 84 -14.27 -28.90 3.00
N ARG A 85 -13.25 -29.42 3.70
CA ARG A 85 -12.43 -28.61 4.63
C ARG A 85 -11.42 -27.75 3.88
N HIS A 86 -10.82 -28.29 2.81
CA HIS A 86 -9.86 -27.53 2.00
C HIS A 86 -10.50 -26.37 1.23
N ARG A 87 -11.79 -26.46 0.89
CA ARG A 87 -12.55 -25.34 0.28
C ARG A 87 -12.76 -24.15 1.21
N LYS A 88 -12.61 -24.33 2.53
CA LYS A 88 -12.84 -23.28 3.53
C LYS A 88 -11.55 -22.54 3.93
N GLN A 89 -10.41 -22.89 3.35
CA GLN A 89 -9.12 -22.26 3.61
C GLN A 89 -8.60 -21.59 2.34
N LEU A 90 -7.83 -20.51 2.47
CA LEU A 90 -7.08 -19.94 1.34
C LEU A 90 -5.95 -20.88 0.94
N SER A 91 -5.85 -21.18 -0.36
CA SER A 91 -4.72 -21.89 -0.94
C SER A 91 -3.47 -21.01 -0.88
N LEU A 92 -2.30 -21.66 -0.94
CA LEU A 92 -1.02 -20.95 -0.94
C LEU A 92 -0.91 -19.92 -2.07
N GLN A 93 -1.47 -20.23 -3.25
CA GLN A 93 -1.44 -19.30 -4.39
C GLN A 93 -2.30 -18.06 -4.16
N GLU A 94 -3.46 -18.22 -3.53
CA GLU A 94 -4.34 -17.10 -3.18
C GLU A 94 -3.71 -16.21 -2.10
N LYS A 95 -3.08 -16.81 -1.08
CA LYS A 95 -2.32 -16.08 -0.06
C LYS A 95 -1.22 -15.24 -0.69
N ASN A 96 -0.40 -15.85 -1.55
CA ASN A 96 0.66 -15.13 -2.25
C ASN A 96 0.13 -13.97 -3.11
N ARG A 97 -1.05 -14.13 -3.76
CA ARG A 97 -1.67 -13.04 -4.54
C ARG A 97 -2.06 -11.86 -3.64
N ILE A 98 -2.65 -12.13 -2.48
CA ILE A 98 -3.04 -11.11 -1.49
C ILE A 98 -1.79 -10.42 -0.93
N GLU A 99 -0.78 -11.20 -0.55
CA GLU A 99 0.49 -10.69 -0.03
C GLU A 99 1.19 -9.75 -1.02
N ASN A 100 1.32 -10.18 -2.28
CA ASN A 100 1.92 -9.38 -3.35
C ASN A 100 1.16 -8.06 -3.61
N ALA A 101 -0.17 -8.08 -3.50
CA ALA A 101 -0.98 -6.88 -3.68
C ALA A 101 -0.80 -5.88 -2.52
N CYS A 102 -0.58 -6.38 -1.30
CA CYS A 102 -0.43 -5.59 -0.10
C CYS A 102 1.00 -5.11 0.17
N GLU A 103 2.03 -5.67 -0.48
CA GLU A 103 3.44 -5.28 -0.31
C GLU A 103 3.67 -3.76 -0.47
N ARG A 104 2.93 -3.13 -1.38
CA ARG A 104 3.06 -1.70 -1.71
C ARG A 104 2.14 -0.80 -0.88
N LEU A 105 1.29 -1.36 -0.01
CA LEU A 105 0.29 -0.63 0.76
C LEU A 105 0.93 0.00 2.00
N LYS A 106 0.60 1.26 2.30
CA LYS A 106 1.11 1.92 3.52
C LYS A 106 0.22 1.55 4.72
N PRO A 107 0.75 1.46 5.96
CA PRO A 107 -0.02 1.16 7.18
C PRO A 107 -1.32 1.97 7.33
N CYS A 108 -1.29 3.26 6.99
CA CYS A 108 -2.45 4.15 7.09
C CYS A 108 -3.56 3.88 6.05
N GLU A 109 -3.31 3.06 5.03
CA GLU A 109 -4.22 2.81 3.92
C GLU A 109 -4.99 1.49 4.04
N TRP A 110 -4.62 0.63 5.00
CA TRP A 110 -5.23 -0.68 5.22
C TRP A 110 -6.71 -0.58 5.54
N SER A 111 -7.09 0.27 6.51
CA SER A 111 -8.49 0.46 6.91
C SER A 111 -9.37 0.87 5.73
N LYS A 112 -8.95 1.89 4.98
CA LYS A 112 -9.66 2.36 3.77
C LYS A 112 -9.81 1.25 2.71
N THR A 113 -8.77 0.44 2.54
CA THR A 113 -8.77 -0.65 1.57
C THR A 113 -9.75 -1.75 1.96
N ILE A 114 -9.78 -2.12 3.25
CA ILE A 114 -10.72 -3.10 3.80
C ILE A 114 -12.17 -2.62 3.65
N ASP A 115 -12.47 -1.36 4.00
CA ASP A 115 -13.83 -0.81 3.87
C ASP A 115 -14.29 -0.76 2.41
N THR A 116 -13.39 -0.37 1.50
CA THR A 116 -13.67 -0.35 0.06
C THR A 116 -13.95 -1.76 -0.45
N TRP A 117 -13.13 -2.74 -0.05
CA TRP A 117 -13.32 -4.13 -0.42
C TRP A 117 -14.63 -4.72 0.13
N LYS A 118 -14.95 -4.48 1.41
CA LYS A 118 -16.22 -4.92 2.03
C LYS A 118 -17.43 -4.38 1.30
N THR A 119 -17.37 -3.13 0.85
CA THR A 119 -18.45 -2.51 0.07
C THR A 119 -18.62 -3.18 -1.30
N ARG A 120 -17.52 -3.56 -1.96
CA ARG A 120 -17.55 -4.25 -3.25
C ARG A 120 -17.97 -5.71 -3.15
N THR A 121 -17.71 -6.35 -2.01
CA THR A 121 -17.85 -7.81 -1.82
C THR A 121 -19.14 -8.19 -1.10
N GLN A 122 -20.21 -7.38 -1.20
CA GLN A 122 -21.49 -7.66 -0.53
C GLN A 122 -22.25 -8.86 -1.14
N SER A 123 -22.07 -9.13 -2.43
CA SER A 123 -22.75 -10.22 -3.13
C SER A 123 -21.80 -10.95 -4.10
N PRO A 124 -20.79 -11.66 -3.57
CA PRO A 124 -19.84 -12.38 -4.42
C PRO A 124 -20.54 -13.53 -5.15
N THR A 125 -20.20 -13.71 -6.43
CA THR A 125 -20.69 -14.82 -7.26
C THR A 125 -19.76 -16.02 -7.20
N SER A 126 -18.47 -15.78 -6.99
CA SER A 126 -17.44 -16.81 -6.86
C SER A 126 -16.45 -16.47 -5.75
N ARG A 127 -15.75 -17.50 -5.27
CA ARG A 127 -14.63 -17.34 -4.35
C ARG A 127 -13.52 -16.48 -4.94
N ASP A 128 -13.17 -16.71 -6.20
CA ASP A 128 -12.13 -15.93 -6.89
C ASP A 128 -12.48 -14.45 -6.95
N GLN A 129 -13.77 -14.12 -7.14
CA GLN A 129 -14.23 -12.73 -7.15
C GLN A 129 -13.97 -12.04 -5.81
N ILE A 130 -14.10 -12.73 -4.67
CA ILE A 130 -13.81 -12.14 -3.33
C ILE A 130 -12.35 -11.67 -3.27
N ILE A 131 -11.45 -12.46 -3.82
CA ILE A 131 -10.00 -12.22 -3.80
C ILE A 131 -9.63 -11.16 -4.86
N GLU A 132 -10.22 -11.24 -6.06
CA GLU A 132 -10.00 -10.26 -7.12
C GLU A 132 -10.49 -8.87 -6.73
N GLU A 133 -11.67 -8.75 -6.11
CA GLU A 133 -12.18 -7.47 -5.61
C GLU A 133 -11.28 -6.87 -4.53
N PHE A 134 -10.65 -7.72 -3.70
CA PHE A 134 -9.65 -7.25 -2.73
C PHE A 134 -8.42 -6.67 -3.43
N VAL A 135 -7.88 -7.38 -4.42
CA VAL A 135 -6.74 -6.93 -5.22
C VAL A 135 -7.08 -5.64 -6.00
N LEU A 136 -8.29 -5.52 -6.54
CA LEU A 136 -8.74 -4.30 -7.20
C LEU A 136 -8.93 -3.14 -6.21
N ALA A 137 -9.36 -3.41 -4.98
CA ALA A 137 -9.46 -2.40 -3.93
C ALA A 137 -8.07 -1.90 -3.51
N THR A 138 -7.09 -2.79 -3.30
CA THR A 138 -5.71 -2.39 -2.96
C THR A 138 -5.09 -1.56 -4.08
N HIS A 139 -5.20 -1.99 -5.34
CA HIS A 139 -4.72 -1.23 -6.48
C HIS A 139 -5.41 0.13 -6.61
N GLY A 140 -6.72 0.19 -6.39
CA GLY A 140 -7.48 1.43 -6.38
C GLY A 140 -6.98 2.40 -5.31
N THR A 141 -6.70 1.92 -4.10
CA THR A 141 -6.14 2.74 -3.02
C THR A 141 -4.74 3.26 -3.38
N ILE A 142 -3.89 2.43 -3.98
CA ILE A 142 -2.54 2.82 -4.40
C ILE A 142 -2.58 3.86 -5.52
N GLN A 143 -3.46 3.71 -6.50
CA GLN A 143 -3.61 4.66 -7.61
C GLN A 143 -4.25 6.00 -7.17
N ALA A 144 -5.07 5.98 -6.12
CA ALA A 144 -5.69 7.19 -5.58
C ALA A 144 -4.70 8.08 -4.80
N ARG A 145 -3.44 7.65 -4.63
CA ARG A 145 -2.39 8.47 -4.02
C ARG A 145 -2.17 9.71 -4.90
N LYS A 146 -2.09 10.88 -4.27
CA LYS A 146 -1.59 12.07 -4.98
C LYS A 146 -0.13 11.78 -5.34
N HIS A 147 0.15 11.66 -6.63
CA HIS A 147 1.52 11.57 -7.12
C HIS A 147 2.21 12.92 -6.89
N GLU A 148 3.47 12.87 -6.47
CA GLU A 148 4.30 14.09 -6.53
C GLU A 148 4.32 14.55 -7.99
N PRO A 149 4.15 15.86 -8.25
CA PRO A 149 4.11 16.37 -9.59
C PRO A 149 5.40 15.97 -10.30
N THR A 150 5.27 15.30 -11.44
CA THR A 150 6.44 14.90 -12.23
C THR A 150 7.19 16.16 -12.67
N ILE A 151 8.50 16.10 -12.91
CA ILE A 151 9.29 17.26 -13.40
C ILE A 151 8.60 17.92 -14.62
N SER A 152 8.00 17.12 -15.50
CA SER A 152 7.19 17.61 -16.63
C SER A 152 5.95 18.40 -16.21
N GLU A 153 5.29 18.00 -15.12
CA GLU A 153 4.14 18.70 -14.53
C GLU A 153 4.57 19.94 -13.76
N VAL A 154 5.71 19.91 -13.06
CA VAL A 154 6.31 21.08 -12.42
C VAL A 154 6.68 22.13 -13.48
N LEU A 155 7.37 21.71 -14.54
CA LEU A 155 7.71 22.59 -15.68
C LEU A 155 6.46 23.10 -16.39
N LYS A 156 5.44 22.26 -16.58
CA LYS A 156 4.15 22.68 -17.18
C LYS A 156 3.39 23.65 -16.27
N ASN A 157 3.36 23.43 -14.97
CA ASN A 157 2.70 24.31 -14.01
C ASN A 157 3.43 25.67 -13.89
N PHE A 158 4.76 25.67 -14.02
CA PHE A 158 5.58 26.87 -14.11
C PHE A 158 5.34 27.62 -15.44
N ALA A 159 5.42 26.92 -16.58
CA ALA A 159 5.22 27.51 -17.91
C ALA A 159 3.78 28.01 -18.15
N THR A 160 2.79 27.40 -17.51
CA THR A 160 1.38 27.81 -17.61
C THR A 160 0.96 28.84 -16.55
N GLY A 161 1.89 29.30 -15.69
CA GLY A 161 1.61 30.27 -14.63
C GLY A 161 0.61 29.78 -13.57
N LYS A 162 0.34 28.48 -13.52
CA LYS A 162 -0.58 27.84 -12.56
C LYS A 162 0.10 27.48 -11.23
N ALA A 163 1.29 28.01 -10.97
CA ALA A 163 1.89 28.01 -9.64
C ALA A 163 1.05 28.90 -8.72
N GLY A 164 -0.04 28.34 -8.17
CA GLY A 164 -0.85 29.01 -7.17
C GLY A 164 -0.02 29.30 -5.92
N ASN A 165 0.21 30.59 -5.64
CA ASN A 165 0.52 31.17 -4.33
C ASN A 165 1.45 30.36 -3.40
N LEU A 166 2.63 29.99 -3.88
CA LEU A 166 3.72 29.59 -2.97
C LEU A 166 4.61 30.79 -2.59
N HIS A 167 4.00 31.92 -2.24
CA HIS A 167 4.71 33.00 -1.53
C HIS A 167 3.74 33.79 -0.66
N THR A 168 3.80 33.54 0.64
CA THR A 168 3.98 34.64 1.61
C THR A 168 4.86 34.15 2.75
N VAL A 169 6.17 34.00 2.48
CA VAL A 169 7.17 34.20 3.53
C VAL A 169 7.16 35.70 3.80
N ARG A 170 6.49 36.11 4.88
CA ARG A 170 6.43 37.50 5.32
C ARG A 170 7.54 37.68 6.36
N HIS A 171 8.73 38.06 5.89
CA HIS A 171 9.70 38.75 6.74
C HIS A 171 10.08 40.04 6.05
N GLY A 172 9.86 41.14 6.76
CA GLY A 172 10.15 42.47 6.25
C GLY A 172 11.64 42.65 6.02
N GLU A 173 12.00 43.08 4.82
CA GLU A 173 13.00 44.12 4.57
C GLU A 173 12.87 44.63 3.12
N LEU A 174 12.87 45.95 3.03
CA LEU A 174 12.80 46.93 1.93
C LEU A 174 12.92 46.51 0.43
N PRO A 175 12.30 47.29 -0.49
CA PRO A 175 12.24 46.98 -1.91
C PRO A 175 13.56 47.32 -2.60
N ARG A 176 14.12 46.37 -3.34
CA ARG A 176 15.16 46.66 -4.35
C ARG A 176 14.65 46.32 -5.74
N GLN A 177 14.30 47.41 -6.44
CA GLN A 177 14.53 47.70 -7.85
C GLN A 177 14.33 46.57 -8.87
N ASP A 178 13.37 46.83 -9.76
CA ASP A 178 13.08 46.10 -11.00
C ASP A 178 14.36 45.65 -11.74
N SER A 179 14.49 44.34 -11.91
CA SER A 179 15.46 43.74 -12.82
C SER A 179 14.72 42.78 -13.75
N ASN A 180 14.27 43.30 -14.89
CA ASN A 180 13.79 42.50 -16.02
C ASN A 180 14.96 41.77 -16.69
N ARG A 181 15.64 40.87 -15.98
CA ARG A 181 16.63 39.99 -16.58
C ARG A 181 15.96 38.71 -17.09
N SER A 182 16.10 38.47 -18.39
CA SER A 182 15.66 37.23 -19.03
C SER A 182 16.51 36.06 -18.52
N LEU A 183 15.86 34.94 -18.16
CA LEU A 183 16.53 33.72 -17.66
C LEU A 183 17.51 33.10 -18.68
N ALA A 184 17.48 33.52 -19.94
CA ALA A 184 18.45 33.12 -20.96
C ALA A 184 19.87 33.69 -20.71
N GLU A 185 20.00 34.67 -19.80
CA GLU A 185 21.26 35.35 -19.50
C GLU A 185 21.89 34.90 -18.17
N LEU A 186 21.24 33.98 -17.43
CA LEU A 186 21.79 33.46 -16.18
C LEU A 186 22.78 32.33 -16.45
N SER A 187 23.89 32.37 -15.72
CA SER A 187 24.89 31.32 -15.77
C SER A 187 24.43 30.07 -15.01
N PHE A 188 24.93 28.90 -15.43
CA PHE A 188 24.56 27.62 -14.81
C PHE A 188 24.84 27.57 -13.30
N ILE A 189 25.82 28.34 -12.84
CA ILE A 189 26.19 28.43 -11.43
C ILE A 189 25.15 29.23 -10.63
N GLU A 190 24.62 30.32 -11.19
CA GLU A 190 23.55 31.11 -10.56
C GLU A 190 22.23 30.35 -10.49
N LEU A 191 21.96 29.48 -11.46
CA LEU A 191 20.78 28.60 -11.44
C LEU A 191 20.88 27.52 -10.37
N GLN A 192 22.09 27.07 -10.02
CA GLN A 192 22.33 26.07 -8.99
C GLN A 192 22.20 26.64 -7.58
N GLU A 193 22.41 27.95 -7.40
CA GLU A 193 22.29 28.64 -6.11
C GLU A 193 20.82 28.97 -5.75
N MET A 194 19.91 28.92 -6.73
CA MET A 194 18.47 29.14 -6.52
C MET A 194 17.66 27.86 -6.21
N VAL A 195 18.27 26.68 -6.28
CA VAL A 195 17.70 25.37 -5.93
C VAL A 195 18.12 24.98 -4.52
#